data_AF-X1QUR6-F1
#
_entry.id   AF-X1QUR6-F1
#
_cell.length_a   1.000
_cell.length_b   1.000
_cell.length_c   1.000
_cell.angle_alpha   90.00
_cell.angle_beta   90.00
_cell.angle_gamma   90.00
#
_symmetry.space_group_name_H-M   'P 1'
#
loop_
_entity.id
_entity.type
_entity.pdbx_description
1 polymer ?
#
loop_
_entity_poly.entity_id
_entity_poly.type
_entity_poly.pdbx_seq_one_letter_code
_entity_poly.pdbx_strand_id
1 'polypeptide(L)'
;RDKFIFLMGQDVGPYGGEHKVSGDLHSEFGEWRVKDAPISEQGIIGCALGASITGCRAIAEIPFMDFITLPMDQIVNQAAK
;
A
#
# COMPACT_ATOMS: atom_id res chain seq x y z
N ARG A 1 -17.20 2.61 5.92
CA ARG A 1 -16.88 3.92 6.54
C ARG A 1 -15.67 4.46 5.78
N ASP A 2 -15.87 5.54 5.00
CA ASP A 2 -14.99 6.08 3.94
C ASP A 2 -14.75 5.19 2.70
N LYS A 3 -15.05 5.73 1.51
CA LYS A 3 -14.90 5.09 0.19
C LYS A 3 -13.54 5.36 -0.47
N PHE A 4 -12.79 6.34 0.05
CA PHE A 4 -11.52 6.79 -0.51
C PHE A 4 -10.30 6.12 0.13
N ILE A 5 -10.48 5.28 1.15
CA ILE A 5 -9.40 4.50 1.77
C ILE A 5 -9.11 3.26 0.93
N PHE A 6 -7.87 2.92 0.64
CA PHE A 6 -7.51 1.62 0.05
C PHE A 6 -6.15 1.15 0.59
N LEU A 7 -5.94 -0.17 0.58
CA LEU A 7 -4.70 -0.84 0.94
C LEU A 7 -4.00 -1.33 -0.32
N MET A 8 -2.69 -1.09 -0.42
CA MET A 8 -1.84 -1.59 -1.50
C MET A 8 -0.52 -2.10 -0.92
N GLY A 9 -0.01 -3.22 -1.43
CA GLY A 9 1.23 -3.82 -0.96
C GLY A 9 1.51 -5.15 -1.65
N GLN A 10 2.61 -5.79 -1.28
CA GLN A 10 2.96 -7.12 -1.79
C GLN A 10 2.09 -8.17 -1.09
N ASP A 11 1.39 -8.99 -1.87
CA ASP A 11 0.54 -10.09 -1.42
C ASP A 11 -0.59 -9.73 -0.43
N VAL A 12 -0.97 -8.45 -0.31
CA VAL A 12 -2.03 -7.98 0.60
C VAL A 12 -3.46 -8.31 0.13
N GLY A 13 -3.62 -8.66 -1.14
CA GLY A 13 -4.88 -8.98 -1.82
C GLY A 13 -5.43 -10.35 -1.42
N PRO A 14 -5.72 -11.26 -2.37
CA PRO A 14 -6.30 -12.57 -2.06
C PRO A 14 -5.48 -13.43 -1.10
N TYR A 15 -4.16 -13.21 -1.01
CA TYR A 15 -3.31 -13.93 -0.06
C TYR A 15 -3.45 -13.40 1.38
N GLY A 16 -3.83 -12.14 1.58
CA GLY A 16 -4.07 -11.54 2.90
C GLY A 16 -2.82 -11.05 3.64
N GLY A 17 -1.73 -10.82 2.90
CA GLY A 17 -0.44 -10.37 3.40
C GLY A 17 0.46 -11.51 3.88
N GLU A 18 1.77 -11.28 3.86
CA GLU A 18 2.79 -12.27 4.26
C GLU A 18 2.59 -12.76 5.70
N HIS A 19 2.26 -11.83 6.58
CA HIS A 19 2.01 -12.08 8.00
C HIS A 19 0.52 -12.26 8.34
N LYS A 20 -0.35 -12.41 7.33
CA LYS A 20 -1.81 -12.50 7.48
C LYS A 20 -2.47 -11.33 8.23
N VAL A 21 -1.82 -10.16 8.23
CA VAL A 21 -2.35 -8.94 8.86
C VAL A 21 -3.55 -8.41 8.08
N SER A 22 -3.50 -8.47 6.75
CA SER A 22 -4.59 -8.03 5.88
C SER A 22 -5.71 -9.07 5.76
N GLY A 23 -5.45 -10.34 6.08
CA GLY A 23 -6.45 -11.40 6.26
C GLY A 23 -7.49 -11.45 5.13
N ASP A 24 -8.77 -11.40 5.50
CA ASP A 24 -9.90 -11.48 4.57
C ASP A 24 -10.36 -10.11 4.02
N LEU A 25 -9.59 -9.03 4.24
CA LEU A 25 -10.00 -7.68 3.81
C LEU A 25 -10.26 -7.60 2.30
N HIS A 26 -9.51 -8.36 1.49
CA HIS A 26 -9.76 -8.43 0.05
C HIS A 26 -11.14 -9.01 -0.27
N SER A 27 -11.57 -10.05 0.45
CA SER A 27 -12.89 -10.67 0.27
C SER A 27 -14.02 -9.75 0.74
N GLU A 28 -13.80 -8.96 1.80
CA GLU A 28 -14.80 -8.04 2.36
C GLU A 28 -14.96 -6.76 1.52
N PHE A 29 -13.86 -6.16 1.06
CA PHE A 29 -13.86 -4.83 0.44
C PHE A 29 -13.60 -4.83 -1.07
N GLY A 30 -13.13 -5.96 -1.63
CA GLY A 30 -12.85 -6.14 -3.04
C GLY A 30 -11.53 -5.53 -3.52
N GLU A 31 -11.18 -5.87 -4.76
CA GLU A 31 -9.88 -5.55 -5.39
C GLU A 31 -9.56 -4.05 -5.46
N TRP A 32 -10.59 -3.20 -5.56
CA TRP A 32 -10.40 -1.74 -5.61
C TRP A 32 -10.02 -1.12 -4.25
N ARG A 33 -10.20 -1.88 -3.17
CA ARG A 33 -9.96 -1.45 -1.79
C ARG A 33 -8.76 -2.13 -1.16
N VAL A 34 -8.40 -3.31 -1.64
CA VAL A 34 -7.23 -4.07 -1.21
C VAL A 34 -6.59 -4.64 -2.47
N LYS A 35 -5.41 -4.14 -2.84
CA LYS A 35 -4.81 -4.44 -4.15
C LYS A 35 -3.37 -4.90 -4.04
N ASP A 36 -3.06 -6.01 -4.69
CA ASP A 36 -1.69 -6.45 -4.85
C ASP A 36 -0.89 -5.48 -5.72
N ALA A 37 0.36 -5.28 -5.33
CA ALA A 37 1.33 -4.50 -6.05
C ALA A 37 2.53 -5.35 -6.46
N PRO A 38 3.26 -4.97 -7.52
CA PRO A 38 4.52 -5.62 -7.87
C PRO A 38 5.56 -5.45 -6.75
N ILE A 39 6.58 -6.30 -6.76
CA ILE A 39 7.76 -6.19 -5.88
C ILE A 39 8.58 -4.97 -6.31
N SER A 40 8.13 -3.80 -5.86
CA SER A 40 8.75 -2.50 -6.11
C SER A 40 8.28 -1.54 -5.02
N GLU A 41 9.04 -1.45 -3.94
CA GLU A 41 8.71 -0.63 -2.78
C GLU A 41 8.62 0.84 -3.17
N GLN A 42 9.56 1.31 -4.00
CA GLN A 42 9.53 2.67 -4.53
C GLN A 42 8.28 2.94 -5.37
N GLY A 43 7.86 1.96 -6.19
CA GLY A 43 6.61 2.04 -6.96
C GLY A 43 5.37 2.06 -6.06
N ILE A 44 5.30 1.17 -5.08
CA ILE A 44 4.20 1.09 -4.10
C ILE A 44 4.01 2.44 -3.39
N ILE A 45 5.08 2.98 -2.80
CA ILE A 45 5.00 4.24 -2.05
C ILE A 45 4.73 5.42 -2.97
N GLY A 46 5.34 5.47 -4.17
CA GLY A 46 5.09 6.54 -5.14
C GLY A 46 3.65 6.55 -5.65
N CYS A 47 3.08 5.38 -5.94
CA CYS A 47 1.67 5.26 -6.32
C CYS A 47 0.73 5.64 -5.17
N ALA A 48 1.01 5.18 -3.94
CA ALA A 48 0.25 5.54 -2.75
C ALA A 48 0.27 7.05 -2.49
N LEU A 49 1.43 7.70 -2.67
CA LEU A 49 1.58 9.15 -2.57
C LEU A 49 0.74 9.88 -3.64
N GLY A 50 0.86 9.48 -4.91
CA GLY A 50 0.08 10.09 -6.00
C GLY A 50 -1.43 9.94 -5.78
N ALA A 51 -1.88 8.77 -5.31
CA ALA A 51 -3.27 8.55 -4.94
C ALA A 51 -3.71 9.45 -3.77
N SER A 52 -2.83 9.67 -2.79
CA SER A 52 -3.13 10.51 -1.63
C SER A 52 -3.24 11.99 -2.01
N ILE A 53 -2.38 12.49 -2.91
CA ILE A 53 -2.44 13.86 -3.42
C ILE A 53 -3.72 14.09 -4.24
N THR A 54 -4.25 13.04 -4.88
CA THR A 54 -5.51 13.10 -5.67
C THR A 54 -6.77 12.89 -4.83
N GLY A 55 -6.64 12.86 -3.49
CA GLY A 55 -7.78 12.85 -2.55
C GLY A 55 -8.15 11.47 -2.01
N CYS A 56 -7.40 10.42 -2.33
CA CYS A 56 -7.54 9.13 -1.67
C CYS A 56 -6.80 9.10 -0.33
N ARG A 57 -7.02 8.04 0.44
CA ARG A 57 -6.31 7.75 1.69
C ARG A 57 -5.64 6.39 1.56
N ALA A 58 -4.48 6.39 0.93
CA ALA A 58 -3.74 5.15 0.66
C ALA A 58 -3.06 4.63 1.93
N ILE A 59 -3.18 3.32 2.17
CA ILE A 59 -2.42 2.57 3.16
C ILE A 59 -1.46 1.70 2.36
N ALA A 60 -0.16 1.90 2.53
CA ALA A 60 0.86 1.13 1.84
C ALA A 60 1.52 0.13 2.79
N GLU A 61 1.63 -1.13 2.39
CA GLU A 61 2.30 -2.18 3.15
C GLU A 61 3.64 -2.56 2.50
N ILE A 62 4.70 -2.55 3.30
CA ILE A 62 6.00 -3.13 2.95
C ILE A 62 6.17 -4.36 3.84
N PRO A 63 6.44 -5.56 3.29
CA PRO A 63 6.36 -6.82 4.03
C PRO A 63 7.41 -6.93 5.13
N PHE A 64 8.59 -6.32 4.95
CA PHE A 64 9.68 -6.31 5.91
C PHE A 64 10.30 -4.92 6.03
N MET A 65 10.62 -4.53 7.26
CA MET A 65 11.25 -3.24 7.53
C MET A 65 12.64 -3.12 6.88
N ASP A 66 13.31 -4.23 6.62
CA ASP A 66 14.61 -4.26 5.91
C ASP A 66 14.54 -3.58 4.52
N PHE A 67 13.37 -3.59 3.89
CA PHE A 67 13.14 -2.99 2.57
C PHE A 67 12.76 -1.50 2.63
N ILE A 68 12.66 -0.90 3.82
CA ILE A 68 12.26 0.51 3.98
C ILE A 68 13.23 1.48 3.31
N THR A 69 14.49 1.07 3.10
CA THR A 69 15.52 1.90 2.47
C THR A 69 15.27 2.13 0.98
N LEU A 70 14.56 1.21 0.31
CA LEU A 70 14.28 1.27 -1.13
C LEU A 70 13.36 2.46 -1.51
N PRO A 71 12.24 2.74 -0.81
CA PRO A 71 11.38 3.88 -1.11
C PRO A 71 11.74 5.17 -0.35
N MET A 72 12.90 5.26 0.29
CA MET A 72 13.22 6.41 1.18
C MET A 72 13.10 7.77 0.52
N ASP A 73 13.43 7.89 -0.77
CA ASP A 73 13.22 9.14 -1.50
C ASP A 73 11.74 9.55 -1.56
N GLN A 74 10.85 8.60 -1.86
CA GLN A 74 9.41 8.85 -1.89
C GLN A 74 8.88 9.21 -0.49
N ILE A 75 9.38 8.57 0.57
CA ILE A 75 8.94 8.85 1.94
C ILE A 75 9.45 10.23 2.41
N VAL A 76 10.76 10.46 2.34
CA VAL A 76 11.40 11.61 2.98
C VAL A 76 11.29 12.88 2.14
N ASN A 77 11.43 12.78 0.82
CA ASN A 77 11.47 13.95 -0.04
C ASN A 77 10.14 14.28 -0.69
N GLN A 78 9.27 13.29 -0.90
CA GLN A 78 8.02 13.50 -1.63
C GLN A 78 6.78 13.47 -0.71
N ALA A 79 6.73 12.57 0.28
CA ALA A 79 5.57 12.44 1.16
C ALA A 79 5.64 13.34 2.42
N ALA A 80 6.82 13.47 3.02
CA ALA A 80 7.00 14.23 4.26
C ALA A 80 7.16 15.75 4.07
N LYS A 81 7.39 16.22 2.84
CA LYS A 81 7.63 17.63 2.49
C LYS A 81 6.53 18.12 1.56
#